data_AF-A0A7X8AIR8-F1
#
_entry.id   AF-A0A7X8AIR8-F1
#
_cell.length_a   1.000
_cell.length_b   1.000
_cell.length_c   1.000
_cell.angle_alpha   90.00
_cell.angle_beta   90.00
_cell.angle_gamma   90.00
#
_symmetry.space_group_name_H-M   'P 1'
#
loop_
_entity.id
_entity.type
_entity.pdbx_description
1 polymer ?
#
loop_
_entity_poly.entity_id
_entity_poly.type
_entity_poly.pdbx_seq_one_letter_code
_entity_poly.pdbx_strand_id
1 'polypeptide(L)' 'MAYVGPAGLIGRPDEGEESDYLPCSVEGANDITCWMHKNVIEHLKEVKPTREGDYLFACEGAGKLRFKFCDAT' A
#
# COMPACT_ATOMS: atom_id res chain seq x y z
N MET A 1 7.63 14.80 7.24
CA MET A 1 8.18 14.82 5.87
C MET A 1 7.17 14.08 5.01
N ALA A 2 6.42 14.76 4.14
CA ALA A 2 5.45 14.08 3.28
C ALA A 2 6.24 13.43 2.13
N TYR A 3 6.26 12.10 2.08
CA TYR A 3 6.86 11.37 0.96
C TYR A 3 6.12 11.75 -0.33
N VAL A 4 6.85 12.26 -1.32
CA VAL A 4 6.34 12.65 -2.65
C VAL A 4 6.79 11.58 -3.64
N GLY A 5 6.24 10.38 -3.50
CA GLY A 5 6.43 9.27 -4.41
C GLY A 5 5.15 8.42 -4.46
N PRO A 6 5.06 7.47 -5.40
CA PRO A 6 3.90 6.60 -5.49
C PRO A 6 3.75 5.81 -4.18
N ALA A 7 2.61 6.00 -3.51
CA ALA A 7 2.37 5.39 -2.21
C ALA A 7 2.26 3.86 -2.30
N GLY A 8 1.97 3.33 -3.49
CA GLY A 8 2.29 1.96 -3.86
C GLY A 8 2.40 1.75 -5.35
N LEU A 9 2.87 0.57 -5.73
CA LEU A 9 3.17 0.14 -7.10
C LEU A 9 2.44 -1.17 -7.39
N ILE A 10 1.89 -1.33 -8.59
CA ILE A 10 1.45 -2.63 -9.10
C ILE A 10 2.63 -3.32 -9.76
N GLY A 11 3.14 -4.37 -9.13
CA GLY A 11 4.38 -5.03 -9.54
C GLY A 11 5.60 -4.60 -8.73
N ARG A 12 6.70 -5.33 -8.93
CA ARG A 12 7.92 -5.23 -8.13
C ARG A 12 8.63 -3.87 -8.36
N PRO A 13 9.08 -3.17 -7.29
CA PRO A 13 9.91 -1.98 -7.41
C PRO A 13 11.25 -2.28 -8.09
N ASP A 14 11.96 -1.24 -8.51
CA ASP A 14 13.29 -1.36 -9.11
C ASP A 14 14.34 -1.92 -8.13
N GLU A 15 15.39 -2.53 -8.69
CA GLU A 15 16.53 -3.07 -7.94
C GLU A 15 17.29 -1.94 -7.22
N GLY A 16 16.93 -1.72 -5.95
CA GLY A 16 17.48 -0.68 -5.10
C GLY A 16 16.43 -0.02 -4.20
N GLU A 17 15.16 -0.08 -4.60
CA GLU A 17 14.04 0.51 -3.85
C GLU A 17 13.19 -0.55 -3.14
N GLU A 18 13.33 -1.83 -3.49
CA GLU A 18 12.55 -2.93 -2.89
C GLU A 18 12.55 -2.92 -1.35
N SER A 19 13.66 -2.53 -0.72
CA SER A 19 13.77 -2.44 0.74
C SER A 19 12.85 -1.41 1.37
N ASP A 20 12.34 -0.44 0.62
CA ASP A 20 11.44 0.60 1.11
C ASP A 20 9.96 0.25 0.94
N TYR A 21 9.66 -0.86 0.27
CA TYR A 21 8.31 -1.33 0.02
C TYR A 21 8.03 -2.64 0.78
N LEU A 22 6.74 -2.89 1.02
CA LEU A 22 6.24 -4.17 1.52
C LEU A 22 5.27 -4.77 0.49
N PRO A 23 5.43 -6.05 0.13
CA PRO A 23 4.48 -6.72 -0.74
C PRO A 23 3.17 -6.97 0.00
N CYS A 24 2.06 -6.54 -0.59
CA CYS A 24 0.71 -6.72 -0.10
C CYS A 24 -0.13 -7.43 -1.18
N SER A 25 -0.85 -8.48 -0.77
CA SER A 25 -1.78 -9.20 -1.63
C SER A 25 -2.98 -8.33 -1.99
N VAL A 26 -3.46 -8.44 -3.23
CA VAL A 26 -4.68 -7.75 -3.68
C VAL A 26 -5.87 -8.70 -3.60
N GLU A 27 -6.89 -8.33 -2.83
CA GLU A 27 -8.13 -9.11 -2.74
C GLU A 27 -8.82 -9.18 -4.12
N GLY A 28 -9.23 -10.39 -4.52
CA GLY A 28 -9.87 -10.63 -5.82
C GLY A 28 -8.91 -10.75 -7.01
N ALA A 29 -7.60 -10.57 -6.80
CA ALA A 29 -6.58 -10.73 -7.83
C ALA A 29 -5.33 -11.47 -7.29
N ASN A 30 -5.35 -12.80 -7.36
CA ASN A 30 -4.30 -13.65 -6.80
C ASN A 30 -2.94 -13.49 -7.51
N ASP A 31 -2.93 -13.01 -8.75
CA ASP A 31 -1.73 -12.84 -9.56
C ASP A 31 -1.11 -11.44 -9.44
N ILE A 32 -1.70 -10.56 -8.61
CA ILE A 32 -1.26 -9.17 -8.46
C ILE A 32 -0.74 -8.93 -7.04
N THR A 33 0.49 -8.46 -6.97
CA THR A 33 1.10 -7.96 -5.74
C THR A 33 1.20 -6.44 -5.80
N CYS A 34 0.58 -5.76 -4.84
CA CYS A 34 0.76 -4.34 -4.63
C CYS A 34 1.95 -4.14 -3.69
N TRP A 35 2.96 -3.38 -4.11
CA TRP A 35 4.09 -3.03 -3.27
C TRP A 35 3.82 -1.67 -2.65
N MET A 36 3.66 -1.62 -1.33
CA MET A 36 3.27 -0.41 -0.61
C MET A 36 4.46 0.16 0.15
N HIS A 37 4.72 1.46 0.02
CA HIS A 37 5.88 2.09 0.65
C HIS A 37 5.73 2.08 2.18
N LYS A 38 6.78 1.70 2.91
CA LYS A 38 6.76 1.54 4.38
C LYS A 38 6.28 2.79 5.11
N ASN A 39 6.77 3.97 4.72
CA ASN A 39 6.31 5.25 5.27
C ASN A 39 4.79 5.48 5.12
N VAL A 40 4.17 4.97 4.06
CA VAL A 40 2.72 5.07 3.88
C VAL A 40 2.02 4.17 4.89
N ILE A 41 2.49 2.94 5.06
CA ILE A 41 1.92 2.01 6.04
C ILE A 41 2.01 2.59 7.45
N GLU A 42 3.17 3.12 7.83
CA GLU A 42 3.36 3.77 9.13
C GLU A 42 2.42 4.97 9.29
N HIS A 43 2.28 5.79 8.26
CA HIS A 43 1.31 6.89 8.28
C HIS A 43 -0.14 6.41 8.44
N LEU A 44 -0.54 5.34 7.74
CA LEU A 44 -1.88 4.77 7.84
C LEU A 44 -2.20 4.21 9.23
N LYS A 45 -1.18 3.73 9.98
CA LYS A 45 -1.35 3.32 11.39
C LYS A 45 -1.64 4.50 12.31
N GLU A 46 -1.17 5.70 11.97
CA GLU A 46 -1.33 6.90 12.79
C GLU A 46 -2.63 7.66 12.51
N VAL A 47 -3.23 7.47 11.33
CA VAL A 47 -4.48 8.14 10.94
C VAL A 47 -5.71 7.26 11.16
N LYS A 48 -6.86 7.92 11.32
CA LYS A 48 -8.14 7.20 11.42
C LYS A 48 -8.52 6.60 10.05
N PRO A 49 -9.00 5.34 10.02
CA PRO A 49 -9.56 4.76 8.82
C PRO A 49 -10.85 5.48 8.39
N THR A 50 -11.35 5.15 7.21
CA THR A 50 -12.69 5.58 6.79
C THR A 50 -13.78 4.99 7.68
N ARG A 51 -15.04 5.37 7.44
CA ARG A 51 -16.20 4.83 8.15
C ARG A 51 -16.37 3.31 7.94
N GLU A 52 -15.83 2.76 6.85
CA GLU A 52 -15.87 1.33 6.54
C GLU A 52 -14.70 0.54 7.19
N GLY A 53 -13.76 1.23 7.86
CA GLY A 53 -12.61 0.62 8.52
C GLY A 53 -11.42 0.34 7.60
N ASP A 54 -11.45 0.82 6.36
CA ASP A 54 -10.37 0.76 5.37
C ASP A 54 -9.66 2.12 5.22
N TYR A 55 -8.61 2.15 4.40
CA TYR A 55 -7.81 3.32 4.07
C TYR A 55 -7.75 3.49 2.55
N LEU A 56 -7.58 4.73 2.09
CA LEU A 56 -7.39 5.05 0.68
C LEU A 56 -5.98 5.60 0.46
N PHE A 57 -5.29 5.07 -0.53
CA PHE A 57 -3.98 5.58 -0.95
C PHE A 57 -3.84 5.57 -2.47
N ALA A 58 -2.91 6.37 -2.98
CA ALA A 58 -2.60 6.44 -4.40
C ALA A 58 -1.63 5.32 -4.80
N CYS A 59 -1.96 4.58 -5.86
CA CYS A 59 -1.13 3.51 -6.40
C CYS A 59 -0.82 3.82 -7.86
N GLU A 60 0.47 3.80 -8.22
CA GLU A 60 0.89 4.00 -9.60
C GLU A 60 0.40 2.85 -10.48
N GLY A 61 -0.11 3.19 -11.67
CA GLY A 61 -0.70 2.22 -12.59
C GLY A 61 -2.14 1.77 -12.26
N ALA A 62 -2.58 1.89 -11.00
CA ALA A 62 -3.94 1.50 -10.57
C ALA A 62 -4.83 2.65 -10.05
N GLY A 63 -4.29 3.85 -9.88
CA GLY A 63 -5.04 5.01 -9.41
C GLY A 63 -5.18 5.04 -7.89
N LYS A 64 -6.34 4.69 -7.34
CA LYS A 64 -6.58 4.66 -5.89
C LYS A 64 -7.00 3.27 -5.44
N LEU A 65 -6.33 2.75 -4.42
CA LEU A 65 -6.64 1.44 -3.85
C LEU A 65 -7.17 1.58 -2.42
N ARG A 66 -8.04 0.64 -2.05
CA ARG A 66 -8.47 0.43 -0.66
C ARG A 66 -7.47 -0.50 0.03
N PHE A 67 -7.07 -0.13 1.23
CA PHE A 67 -6.16 -0.90 2.07
C PHE A 67 -6.82 -1.19 3.42
N LYS A 68 -6.67 -2.42 3.91
CA LYS A 68 -7.18 -2.82 5.22
C LYS A 68 -6.11 -3.62 5.96
N PHE A 69 -5.89 -3.32 7.23
CA PHE A 69 -5.11 -4.18 8.09
C PHE A 69 -5.95 -5.43 8.41
N CYS A 70 -5.48 -6.59 7.98
CA CYS A 70 -6.05 -7.87 8.38
C CYS A 70 -5.39 -8.30 9.70
N ASP A 71 -6.18 -8.67 10.70
CA ASP A 71 -5.65 -9.33 11.90
C ASP A 71 -4.97 -10.64 11.49
N ALA A 72 -3.75 -10.86 11.99
CA ALA A 72 -3.09 -12.16 11.88
C ALA A 72 -3.90 -13.14 12.74
N THR A 73 -4.73 -13.95 12.10
CA THR A 73 -5.52 -15.00 12.76
C THR A 73 -4.68 -16.24 12.99
#